data_AF-A0A3C1L5U6-F1
#
_entry.id   AF-A0A3C1L5U6-F1
#
_cell.length_a   1.000
_cell.length_b   1.000
_cell.length_c   1.000
_cell.angle_alpha   90.00
_cell.angle_beta   90.00
_cell.angle_gamma   90.00
#
_symmetry.space_group_name_H-M   'P 1'
#
loop_
_entity.id
_entity.type
_entity.pdbx_description
1 polymer ?
#
loop_
_entity_poly.entity_id
_entity_poly.type
_entity_poly.pdbx_seq_one_letter_code
_entity_poly.pdbx_strand_id
1 'polypeptide(L)'
;MSEKKGLVQEFKEFLTTGDLMSIAVAFIMGLAVKGLIDSFVKDIFTGTIGLFVECKDILDATGKKIGSDCSGLTGKAYKSLAWGNFLNSVINFVIIAFVVFWIVKVYKKSTKRDLAQDGPSEVDLLTEIRDELKSRG
;
A
#
# COMPACT_ATOMS: atom_id res chain seq x y z
N MET A 1 -48.90 13.48 -2.24
CA MET A 1 -48.27 14.02 -3.46
C MET A 1 -46.90 13.37 -3.55
N SER A 2 -46.74 12.34 -4.38
CA SER A 2 -45.47 11.62 -4.52
C SER A 2 -44.61 12.43 -5.49
N GLU A 3 -43.66 13.21 -4.96
CA GLU A 3 -42.60 13.76 -5.81
C GLU A 3 -41.80 12.58 -6.37
N LYS A 4 -41.82 12.42 -7.69
CA LYS A 4 -40.86 11.55 -8.39
C LYS A 4 -39.48 12.15 -8.17
N LYS A 5 -38.78 11.70 -7.13
CA LYS A 5 -37.35 11.97 -6.97
C LYS A 5 -36.65 11.45 -8.23
N GLY A 6 -35.93 12.32 -8.92
CA GLY A 6 -35.18 11.90 -10.10
C GLY A 6 -34.12 10.87 -9.72
N LEU A 7 -33.74 10.00 -10.66
CA LEU A 7 -32.69 8.97 -10.45
C LEU A 7 -31.39 9.54 -9.84
N VAL A 8 -31.06 10.79 -10.14
CA VAL A 8 -29.90 11.50 -9.58
C VAL A 8 -30.07 11.77 -8.08
N GLN A 9 -31.28 12.11 -7.64
CA GLN A 9 -31.59 12.34 -6.23
C GLN A 9 -31.58 11.01 -5.45
N GLU A 10 -32.13 9.94 -6.02
CA GLU A 10 -32.09 8.59 -5.44
C GLU A 10 -30.67 8.03 -5.38
N PHE A 11 -29.85 8.29 -6.41
CA PHE A 11 -28.44 7.92 -6.43
C PHE A 11 -27.62 8.69 -5.39
N LYS A 12 -27.87 9.99 -5.25
CA LYS A 12 -27.24 10.81 -4.20
C LYS A 12 -27.64 10.28 -2.82
N GLU A 13 -28.93 10.02 -2.60
CA GLU A 13 -29.44 9.46 -1.34
C GLU A 13 -28.79 8.10 -1.05
N PHE A 14 -28.65 7.22 -2.04
CA PHE A 14 -27.95 5.93 -1.92
C PHE A 14 -26.48 6.09 -1.53
N LEU A 15 -25.72 6.99 -2.19
CA LEU A 15 -24.32 7.23 -1.85
C LEU A 15 -24.16 7.81 -0.44
N THR A 16 -25.09 8.67 -0.01
CA THR A 16 -25.08 9.24 1.34
C THR A 16 -25.67 8.32 2.41
N THR A 17 -26.30 7.21 2.02
CA THR A 17 -26.88 6.25 2.96
C THR A 17 -25.81 5.25 3.37
N GLY A 18 -25.27 5.43 4.58
CA GLY A 18 -24.31 4.53 5.21
C GLY A 18 -22.84 4.96 5.05
N ASP A 19 -21.93 4.01 5.25
CA ASP A 19 -20.48 4.23 5.30
C ASP A 19 -19.78 4.13 3.93
N LEU A 20 -20.56 4.03 2.84
CA LEU A 20 -20.03 3.78 1.49
C LEU A 20 -19.06 4.87 1.02
N MET A 21 -19.32 6.13 1.37
CA MET A 21 -18.43 7.24 1.01
C MET A 21 -17.07 7.12 1.67
N SER A 22 -16.99 6.72 2.94
CA SER A 22 -15.71 6.57 3.64
C SER A 22 -14.91 5.39 3.06
N ILE A 23 -15.59 4.28 2.77
CA ILE A 23 -15.00 3.09 2.15
C ILE A 23 -14.47 3.42 0.75
N ALA A 24 -15.24 4.17 -0.04
CA ALA A 24 -14.83 4.60 -1.38
C ALA A 24 -13.56 5.48 -1.34
N VAL A 25 -13.53 6.45 -0.43
CA VAL A 25 -12.36 7.32 -0.23
C VAL A 25 -11.14 6.50 0.23
N ALA A 26 -11.32 5.61 1.21
CA ALA A 26 -10.26 4.74 1.71
C ALA A 26 -9.69 3.85 0.60
N PHE A 27 -10.55 3.32 -0.28
CA PHE A 27 -10.13 2.48 -1.41
C PHE A 27 -9.32 3.27 -2.44
N ILE A 28 -9.81 4.45 -2.87
CA ILE A 28 -9.11 5.30 -3.85
C ILE A 28 -7.75 5.75 -3.29
N MET A 29 -7.71 6.16 -2.02
CA MET A 29 -6.45 6.52 -1.35
C MET A 29 -5.51 5.32 -1.27
N GLY A 30 -6.02 4.12 -0.95
CA GLY A 30 -5.24 2.89 -0.96
C GLY A 30 -4.62 2.57 -2.32
N LEU A 31 -5.38 2.74 -3.41
CA LEU A 31 -4.88 2.56 -4.77
C LEU A 31 -3.80 3.58 -5.14
N ALA A 32 -4.00 4.85 -4.80
CA ALA A 32 -3.04 5.91 -5.06
C ALA A 32 -1.70 5.67 -4.32
N VAL A 33 -1.78 5.29 -3.04
CA VAL A 33 -0.60 4.96 -2.22
C VAL A 33 0.11 3.72 -2.77
N LYS A 34 -0.62 2.68 -3.19
CA LYS A 34 -0.03 1.51 -3.87
C LYS A 34 0.74 1.92 -5.12
N GLY A 35 0.18 2.80 -5.96
CA GLY A 35 0.84 3.31 -7.15
C GLY A 35 2.16 4.04 -6.84
N LEU A 36 2.17 4.85 -5.79
CA LEU A 36 3.38 5.54 -5.33
C LEU A 36 4.46 4.56 -4.85
N ILE A 37 4.07 3.55 -4.07
CA ILE A 37 4.99 2.50 -3.60
C ILE A 37 5.55 1.70 -4.78
N ASP A 38 4.70 1.31 -5.73
CA ASP A 38 5.11 0.56 -6.92
C ASP A 38 6.13 1.35 -7.76
N SER A 39 5.93 2.67 -7.95
CA SER A 39 6.90 3.53 -8.65
C SER A 39 8.20 3.64 -7.87
N PHE A 40 8.13 3.92 -6.56
CA PHE A 40 9.32 4.04 -5.73
C PHE A 40 10.16 2.76 -5.74
N VAL A 41 9.52 1.59 -5.63
CA VAL A 41 10.20 0.29 -5.71
C VAL A 41 10.80 0.08 -7.09
N LYS A 42 10.05 0.32 -8.17
CA LYS A 42 10.57 0.17 -9.53
C LYS A 42 11.76 1.10 -9.76
N ASP A 43 11.61 2.39 -9.55
CA ASP A 43 12.59 3.40 -9.92
C ASP A 43 13.86 3.29 -9.06
N ILE A 44 13.71 3.07 -7.75
CA ILE A 44 14.87 2.98 -6.85
C ILE A 44 15.46 1.58 -6.85
N PHE A 45 14.69 0.51 -6.62
CA PHE A 45 15.26 -0.83 -6.50
C PHE A 45 15.65 -1.42 -7.85
N THR A 46 14.81 -1.35 -8.89
CA THR A 46 15.23 -1.91 -10.19
C THR A 46 16.31 -1.06 -10.85
N GLY A 47 16.29 0.26 -10.63
CA GLY A 47 17.36 1.17 -11.06
C GLY A 47 18.69 0.92 -10.34
N THR A 48 18.71 0.92 -9.00
CA THR A 48 19.97 0.70 -8.26
C THR A 48 20.47 -0.73 -8.37
N ILE A 49 19.61 -1.76 -8.31
CA ILE A 49 20.06 -3.14 -8.53
C ILE A 49 20.52 -3.32 -9.97
N GLY A 50 19.90 -2.63 -10.94
CA GLY A 50 20.38 -2.60 -12.32
C GLY A 50 21.81 -2.09 -12.43
N LEU A 51 22.15 -1.02 -11.69
CA LEU A 51 23.50 -0.44 -11.63
C LEU A 51 24.50 -1.27 -10.81
N PHE A 52 24.09 -1.90 -9.70
CA PHE A 52 24.97 -2.80 -8.94
C PHE A 52 25.18 -4.16 -9.61
N VAL A 53 24.28 -4.55 -10.51
CA VAL A 53 24.41 -5.71 -11.41
C VAL A 53 24.99 -5.28 -12.78
N GLU A 54 25.51 -4.06 -12.91
CA GLU A 54 26.45 -3.76 -13.99
C GLU A 54 27.80 -4.41 -13.68
N CYS A 55 28.25 -5.26 -14.60
CA CYS A 55 29.60 -5.81 -14.67
C CYS A 55 29.98 -6.84 -13.60
N LYS A 56 29.32 -8.00 -13.63
CA LYS A 56 30.13 -9.23 -13.62
C LYS A 56 29.96 -9.86 -14.98
N ASP A 57 31.01 -9.81 -15.80
CA ASP A 57 31.15 -10.60 -17.03
C ASP A 57 30.62 -12.01 -16.72
N ILE A 58 29.36 -12.32 -17.08
CA ILE A 58 28.88 -13.69 -17.09
C ILE A 58 29.52 -14.29 -18.33
N LEU A 59 30.77 -14.72 -18.16
CA LEU A 59 31.44 -15.56 -19.11
C LEU A 59 30.58 -16.81 -19.25
N ASP A 60 30.08 -17.04 -20.46
CA ASP A 60 29.50 -18.33 -20.80
C ASP A 60 30.58 -19.41 -20.58
N ALA A 61 30.19 -20.68 -20.40
CA ALA A 61 31.11 -21.78 -20.09
C ALA A 61 32.23 -22.00 -21.15
N THR A 62 32.17 -21.25 -22.25
CA THR A 62 33.10 -21.20 -23.39
C THR A 62 33.98 -19.95 -23.44
N GLY A 63 33.95 -19.08 -22.41
CA GLY A 63 34.88 -17.94 -22.28
C GLY A 63 34.60 -16.74 -23.19
N LYS A 64 33.40 -16.63 -23.78
CA LYS A 64 33.02 -15.49 -24.63
C LYS A 64 32.21 -14.47 -23.82
N LYS A 65 32.56 -13.19 -23.96
CA LYS A 65 31.81 -12.08 -23.37
C LYS A 65 30.45 -11.95 -24.05
N ILE A 66 29.38 -12.24 -23.33
CA ILE A 66 28.01 -11.97 -23.76
C ILE A 66 27.45 -10.92 -22.81
N GLY A 67 27.19 -9.71 -23.31
CA GLY A 67 26.38 -8.73 -22.57
C GLY A 67 26.79 -7.29 -22.78
N SER A 68 26.38 -6.71 -23.91
CA SER A 68 26.31 -5.25 -24.10
C SER A 68 24.90 -4.71 -23.88
N ASP A 69 24.05 -5.44 -23.15
CA ASP A 69 22.68 -5.03 -22.83
C ASP A 69 22.46 -5.10 -21.32
N CYS A 70 23.05 -4.13 -20.62
CA CYS A 70 22.78 -3.81 -19.22
C CYS A 70 21.34 -3.28 -19.10
N SER A 71 20.36 -4.16 -18.98
CA SER A 71 18.97 -3.79 -18.70
C SER A 71 18.44 -4.55 -17.49
N GLY A 72 19.16 -4.43 -16.37
CA GLY A 72 18.72 -4.84 -15.04
C GLY A 72 18.23 -6.29 -14.95
N LEU A 73 17.52 -6.61 -13.88
CA LEU A 73 16.85 -7.91 -13.65
C LEU A 73 15.76 -8.28 -14.70
N THR A 74 15.69 -7.52 -15.80
CA THR A 74 14.80 -7.65 -16.95
C THR A 74 15.55 -7.85 -18.28
N GLY A 75 16.88 -7.92 -18.22
CA GLY A 75 17.76 -8.11 -19.36
C GLY A 75 17.55 -9.50 -19.95
N LYS A 76 17.44 -9.54 -21.28
CA LYS A 76 17.02 -10.67 -22.12
C LYS A 76 17.78 -12.01 -21.93
N ALA A 77 18.71 -12.13 -20.99
CA ALA A 77 19.44 -13.35 -20.66
C ALA A 77 18.62 -14.37 -19.84
N TYR A 78 17.64 -13.95 -19.03
CA TYR A 78 16.76 -14.87 -18.28
C TYR A 78 15.44 -15.18 -18.99
N LYS A 79 15.27 -14.72 -20.23
CA LYS A 79 14.01 -14.86 -20.99
C LYS A 79 13.74 -16.29 -21.49
N SER A 80 14.63 -17.24 -21.22
CA SER A 80 14.53 -18.60 -21.75
C SER A 80 13.76 -19.59 -20.87
N LEU A 81 13.37 -19.25 -19.63
CA LEU A 81 12.61 -20.16 -18.77
C LEU A 81 11.46 -19.40 -18.11
N ALA A 82 10.23 -19.86 -18.29
CA ALA A 82 9.00 -19.28 -17.71
C ALA A 82 9.05 -19.06 -16.18
N TRP A 83 10.01 -19.68 -15.51
CA TRP A 83 10.33 -19.54 -14.10
C TRP A 83 10.94 -18.18 -13.72
N GLY A 84 11.63 -17.50 -14.64
CA GLY A 84 12.27 -16.21 -14.39
C GLY A 84 11.27 -15.08 -14.11
N ASN A 85 10.14 -15.05 -14.81
CA ASN A 85 9.12 -14.01 -14.64
C ASN A 85 8.33 -14.16 -13.32
N PHE A 86 8.03 -15.40 -12.94
CA PHE A 86 7.38 -15.69 -11.67
C PHE A 86 8.30 -15.34 -10.49
N LEU A 87 9.56 -15.77 -10.54
CA LEU A 87 10.53 -15.48 -9.49
C LEU A 87 10.78 -13.96 -9.34
N ASN A 88 10.84 -13.22 -10.46
CA ASN A 88 10.93 -11.76 -10.44
C ASN A 88 9.69 -11.14 -9.78
N SER A 89 8.48 -11.61 -10.11
CA SER A 89 7.24 -11.14 -9.48
C SER A 89 7.21 -11.41 -7.97
N VAL A 90 7.71 -12.56 -7.52
CA VAL A 90 7.84 -12.90 -6.09
C VAL A 90 8.83 -11.96 -5.39
N ILE A 91 10.00 -11.71 -5.98
CA ILE A 91 10.99 -10.79 -5.44
C ILE A 91 10.40 -9.37 -5.32
N ASN A 92 9.72 -8.89 -6.37
CA ASN A 92 9.06 -7.58 -6.35
C ASN A 92 7.98 -7.49 -5.26
N PHE A 93 7.17 -8.54 -5.08
CA PHE A 93 6.18 -8.61 -4.01
C PHE A 93 6.83 -8.52 -2.62
N VAL A 94 7.92 -9.25 -2.39
CA VAL A 94 8.66 -9.21 -1.11
C VAL A 94 9.22 -7.81 -0.84
N ILE A 95 9.75 -7.13 -1.87
CA ILE A 95 10.27 -5.75 -1.73
C ILE A 95 9.14 -4.78 -1.38
N ILE A 96 8.02 -4.81 -2.11
CA ILE A 96 6.86 -3.95 -1.84
C ILE A 96 6.33 -4.19 -0.41
N ALA A 97 6.17 -5.46 -0.01
CA ALA A 97 5.74 -5.82 1.34
C ALA A 97 6.70 -5.28 2.42
N PHE A 98 8.02 -5.36 2.17
CA PHE A 98 9.03 -4.83 3.08
C PHE A 98 8.96 -3.31 3.21
N VAL A 99 8.79 -2.58 2.10
CA VAL A 99 8.66 -1.11 2.10
C VAL A 99 7.39 -0.67 2.83
N VAL A 100 6.25 -1.31 2.55
CA VAL A 100 4.99 -1.02 3.27
C VAL A 100 5.13 -1.28 4.77
N PHE A 101 5.73 -2.40 5.15
CA PHE A 101 6.01 -2.71 6.56
C PHE A 101 6.86 -1.63 7.22
N TRP A 102 7.91 -1.16 6.54
CA TRP A 102 8.78 -0.10 7.04
C TRP A 102 8.04 1.22 7.24
N ILE A 103 7.22 1.63 6.27
CA ILE A 103 6.40 2.86 6.35
C ILE A 103 5.44 2.76 7.54
N VAL A 104 4.71 1.65 7.67
CA VAL A 104 3.78 1.42 8.79
C VAL A 104 4.51 1.41 10.13
N LYS A 105 5.72 0.83 10.19
CA LYS A 105 6.54 0.82 11.41
C LYS A 105 6.99 2.22 11.82
N VAL A 106 7.41 3.05 10.86
CA VAL A 106 7.76 4.46 11.11
C VAL A 106 6.53 5.25 11.53
N TYR A 107 5.41 5.08 10.83
CA TYR A 107 4.15 5.73 11.17
C TYR A 107 3.70 5.35 12.59
N LYS A 108 3.62 4.06 12.92
CA LYS A 108 3.30 3.59 14.29
C LYS A 108 4.25 4.14 15.35
N LYS A 109 5.52 4.38 15.03
CA LYS A 109 6.50 4.97 15.97
C LYS A 109 6.22 6.46 16.20
N SER A 110 5.86 7.21 15.16
CA SER A 110 5.50 8.63 15.26
C SER A 110 4.13 8.84 15.91
N THR A 111 3.18 7.97 15.58
CA THR A 111 1.77 8.09 15.95
C THR A 111 1.44 7.58 17.34
N LYS A 112 2.37 6.93 18.04
CA LYS A 112 2.27 6.70 19.50
C LYS A 112 2.10 7.99 20.34
N ARG A 113 2.20 9.17 19.72
CA ARG A 113 1.97 10.46 20.36
C ARG A 113 0.61 11.10 20.05
N ASP A 114 -0.11 10.72 18.98
CA ASP A 114 -1.24 11.53 18.46
C ASP A 114 -2.48 10.74 17.98
N LEU A 115 -2.58 9.42 18.19
CA LEU A 115 -3.83 8.64 17.95
C LEU A 115 -4.52 8.19 19.24
N ALA A 116 -4.43 8.99 20.31
CA ALA A 116 -5.58 9.03 21.21
C ALA A 116 -6.70 9.67 20.38
N GLN A 117 -7.72 8.89 20.01
CA GLN A 117 -8.96 9.47 19.53
C GLN A 117 -9.38 10.50 20.58
N ASP A 118 -9.36 11.77 20.21
CA ASP A 118 -9.70 12.90 21.08
C ASP A 118 -11.15 12.73 21.55
N GLY A 119 -11.30 12.24 22.77
CA GLY A 119 -12.56 12.09 23.47
C GLY A 119 -12.56 10.86 24.38
N PRO A 120 -13.05 10.98 25.63
CA PRO A 120 -13.34 9.80 26.44
C PRO A 120 -14.20 8.84 25.61
N SER A 121 -13.86 7.55 25.63
CA SER A 121 -14.66 6.55 24.92
C SER A 121 -16.09 6.60 25.45
N GLU A 122 -17.07 6.17 24.66
CA GLU A 122 -18.46 6.09 25.13
C GLU A 122 -18.57 5.29 26.44
N VAL A 123 -17.70 4.28 26.61
CA VAL A 123 -17.56 3.51 27.84
C VAL A 123 -17.02 4.36 29.00
N ASP A 124 -16.07 5.26 28.76
CA ASP A 124 -15.55 6.18 29.77
C ASP A 124 -16.63 7.18 30.20
N LEU A 125 -17.38 7.75 29.26
CA LEU A 125 -18.51 8.65 29.54
C LEU A 125 -19.61 7.95 30.33
N LEU A 126 -19.96 6.71 29.97
CA LEU A 126 -20.95 5.93 30.71
C LEU A 126 -20.46 5.56 32.12
N THR A 127 -19.16 5.35 32.28
CA THR A 127 -18.54 5.11 33.60
C THR A 127 -18.62 6.36 34.47
N GLU A 128 -18.31 7.53 33.90
CA GLU A 128 -18.39 8.82 34.57
C GLU A 128 -19.84 9.14 34.98
N ILE A 129 -20.82 8.95 34.09
CA ILE A 129 -22.25 9.12 34.39
C ILE A 129 -22.72 8.16 35.50
N ARG A 130 -22.30 6.89 35.47
CA ARG A 130 -22.65 5.91 36.51
C ARG A 130 -22.14 6.35 37.88
N ASP A 131 -20.90 6.82 37.92
CA ASP A 131 -20.25 7.22 39.16
C ASP A 131 -20.87 8.52 39.71
N GLU A 132 -21.25 9.47 38.85
CA GLU A 132 -22.04 10.65 39.22
C GLU A 132 -23.43 10.27 39.77
N LEU A 133 -24.15 9.35 39.12
CA LEU A 133 -25.47 8.89 39.58
C LEU A 133 -25.39 8.18 40.93
N LYS A 134 -24.35 7.38 41.15
CA LYS A 134 -24.10 6.72 42.44
C LYS A 134 -23.73 7.71 43.55
N SER A 135 -23.13 8.85 43.21
CA SER A 135 -22.83 9.91 44.18
C SER A 135 -24.06 10.72 44.62
N ARG A 136 -25.10 10.75 43.78
CA ARG A 136 -26.34 11.53 44.00
C ARG A 136 -27.47 10.74 44.67
N GLY A 137 -27.43 9.41 44.63
CA GLY A 137 -28.39 8.50 45.28
C GLY A 137 -27.84 7.93 46.58
#